data_AF-A0A502EJ57-F1
#
_entry.id   AF-A0A502EJ57-F1
#
_cell.length_a   1.000
_cell.length_b   1.000
_cell.length_c   1.000
_cell.angle_alpha   90.00
_cell.angle_beta   90.00
_cell.angle_gamma   90.00
#
_symmetry.space_group_name_H-M   'P 1'
#
loop_
_entity.id
_entity.type
_entity.pdbx_description
1 polymer ?
#
loop_
_entity_poly.entity_id
_entity_poly.type
_entity_poly.pdbx_seq_one_letter_code
_entity_poly.pdbx_strand_id
1 'polypeptide(L)' 'MDKETKKKNTYNTEILNRIKEKYGLSKRFITMSLSGDRRSEMTDIVRKDYKIMEVAVTALLKTL' A
#
# COMPACT_ATOMS: atom_id res chain seq x y z
N MET A 1 26.47 12.79 -14.35
CA MET A 1 25.72 11.56 -14.00
C MET A 1 24.27 11.92 -13.92
N ASP A 2 23.52 11.73 -15.00
CA ASP A 2 22.08 11.84 -14.96
C ASP A 2 21.56 10.46 -14.52
N LYS A 3 21.31 10.30 -13.22
CA LYS A 3 20.69 9.07 -12.69
C LYS A 3 19.20 9.33 -12.65
N GLU A 4 18.44 8.63 -13.50
CA GLU A 4 16.99 8.65 -13.46
C GLU A 4 16.49 8.31 -12.04
N THR A 5 15.94 9.30 -11.34
CA THR A 5 15.33 9.10 -10.04
C THR A 5 14.03 8.30 -10.20
N LYS A 6 13.93 7.15 -9.55
CA LYS A 6 12.69 6.36 -9.51
C LYS A 6 11.54 7.23 -8.97
N LYS A 7 10.44 7.31 -9.73
CA LYS A 7 9.21 7.98 -9.30
C LYS A 7 8.73 7.35 -7.99
N LYS A 8 8.48 8.17 -6.97
CA LYS A 8 7.96 7.70 -5.68
C LYS A 8 6.47 7.35 -5.82
N ASN A 9 6.09 6.18 -5.32
CA ASN A 9 4.68 5.79 -5.23
C ASN A 9 3.99 6.60 -4.12
N THR A 10 2.83 7.18 -4.43
CA THR A 10 1.96 7.82 -3.45
C THR A 10 0.88 6.81 -3.06
N TYR A 11 0.80 6.48 -1.78
CA TYR A 11 -0.19 5.55 -1.22
C TYR A 11 -1.17 6.30 -0.33
N ASN A 12 -2.42 5.81 -0.27
CA ASN A 12 -3.44 6.37 0.61
C ASN A 12 -3.06 6.11 2.08
N THR A 13 -2.86 7.18 2.85
CA THR A 13 -2.37 7.11 4.23
C THR A 13 -3.33 6.42 5.18
N GLU A 14 -4.64 6.57 4.98
CA GLU A 14 -5.64 5.92 5.84
C GLU A 14 -5.69 4.42 5.61
N ILE A 15 -5.57 3.98 4.35
CA ILE A 15 -5.48 2.54 4.04
C ILE A 15 -4.21 1.96 4.69
N LEU A 16 -3.08 2.67 4.63
CA LEU A 16 -1.84 2.22 5.30
C LEU A 16 -2.00 2.11 6.82
N ASN A 17 -2.64 3.10 7.46
CA ASN A 17 -2.90 3.08 8.90
C ASN A 17 -3.83 1.92 9.28
N ARG A 18 -4.87 1.66 8.48
CA ARG A 18 -5.80 0.55 8.72
C ARG A 18 -5.11 -0.82 8.62
N ILE A 19 -4.25 -1.02 7.63
CA ILE A 19 -3.44 -2.25 7.49
C ILE A 19 -2.47 -2.40 8.66
N LYS A 20 -1.85 -1.28 9.09
CA LYS A 20 -0.94 -1.24 10.24
C LYS A 20 -1.63 -1.73 11.50
N GLU A 21 -2.83 -1.22 11.78
CA GLU A 21 -3.64 -1.62 12.94
C GLU A 21 -4.11 -3.08 12.84
N LYS A 22 -4.57 -3.50 11.65
CA LYS A 22 -5.11 -4.86 11.45
C LYS A 22 -4.08 -5.96 11.69
N TYR A 23 -2.84 -5.75 11.26
CA TYR A 23 -1.79 -6.77 11.29
C TYR A 23 -0.65 -6.50 12.27
N GLY A 24 -0.68 -5.37 13.00
CA GLY A 24 0.39 -4.97 13.91
C GLY A 24 1.74 -4.71 13.21
N LEU A 25 1.72 -4.36 11.92
CA LEU A 25 2.92 -4.19 11.09
C LEU A 25 3.46 -2.75 11.17
N SER A 26 4.72 -2.56 10.77
CA SER A 26 5.26 -1.21 10.60
C SER A 26 4.84 -0.60 9.25
N LYS A 27 4.66 0.73 9.22
CA LYS A 27 4.35 1.45 7.96
C LYS A 27 5.39 1.18 6.88
N ARG A 28 6.68 1.07 7.26
CA ARG A 28 7.78 0.73 6.36
C ARG A 28 7.63 -0.67 5.76
N PHE A 29 7.26 -1.67 6.57
CA PHE A 29 7.00 -3.03 6.07
C PHE A 29 5.90 -2.99 4.99
N ILE A 30 4.81 -2.28 5.28
CA ILE A 30 3.66 -2.18 4.38
C ILE A 30 4.07 -1.52 3.07
N THR A 31 4.74 -0.37 3.10
CA THR A 31 5.17 0.31 1.86
C THR A 31 6.16 -0.50 1.05
N MET A 32 7.10 -1.22 1.69
CA MET A 32 8.02 -2.14 0.99
C MET A 32 7.30 -3.36 0.39
N SER A 33 6.20 -3.79 1.02
CA SER A 33 5.33 -4.83 0.47
C SER A 33 4.64 -4.30 -0.79
N LEU A 34 4.09 -3.10 -0.74
CA LEU A 34 3.39 -2.47 -1.87
C LEU A 34 4.33 -2.07 -3.02
N SER A 35 5.58 -1.70 -2.74
CA SER A 35 6.57 -1.33 -3.78
C SER A 35 7.14 -2.53 -4.54
N GLY A 36 7.02 -3.74 -3.98
CA GLY A 36 7.64 -4.94 -4.55
C GLY A 36 9.03 -5.24 -4.00
N ASP A 37 9.59 -4.38 -3.15
CA ASP A 37 10.94 -4.54 -2.57
C ASP A 37 11.02 -5.73 -1.61
N ARG A 38 9.90 -6.18 -1.06
CA ARG A 38 9.81 -7.35 -0.18
C ARG A 38 8.85 -8.41 -0.72
N ARG A 39 9.21 -9.69 -0.54
CA ARG A 39 8.41 -10.86 -0.90
C ARG A 39 8.30 -11.79 0.31
N SER A 40 7.07 -12.07 0.72
CA SER A 40 6.68 -13.01 1.80
C SER A 40 5.16 -13.24 1.71
N GLU A 41 4.65 -14.28 2.34
CA GLU A 41 3.20 -14.55 2.40
C GLU A 41 2.42 -13.33 2.96
N MET A 42 2.95 -12.70 4.01
CA MET A 42 2.37 -11.48 4.58
C MET A 42 2.37 -10.31 3.59
N THR A 43 3.38 -10.19 2.72
CA THR A 43 3.38 -9.12 1.69
C THR A 43 2.27 -9.31 0.67
N ASP A 44 1.92 -10.54 0.33
CA ASP A 44 0.87 -10.83 -0.65
C ASP A 44 -0.51 -10.55 -0.05
N ILE A 45 -0.71 -10.88 1.24
CA ILE A 45 -1.91 -10.48 2.00
C ILE A 45 -2.03 -8.95 2.04
N VAL A 46 -0.96 -8.24 2.40
CA VAL A 46 -0.95 -6.76 2.47
C VAL A 46 -1.29 -6.13 1.12
N ARG A 47 -0.72 -6.64 0.01
CA ARG A 47 -1.02 -6.14 -1.34
C ARG A 47 -2.48 -6.34 -1.72
N LYS A 48 -3.02 -7.54 -1.43
CA LYS A 48 -4.42 -7.87 -1.72
C LYS A 48 -5.37 -6.97 -0.95
N ASP A 49 -5.15 -6.82 0.36
CA ASP A 49 -5.97 -5.99 1.23
C ASP A 49 -5.91 -4.51 0.84
N TYR A 50 -4.73 -3.98 0.56
CA TYR A 50 -4.58 -2.60 0.11
C TYR A 50 -5.38 -2.35 -1.17
N LYS A 51 -5.26 -3.24 -2.17
CA LYS A 51 -5.97 -3.12 -3.44
C LYS A 51 -7.49 -3.18 -3.27
N ILE A 52 -7.99 -4.06 -2.40
CA ILE A 52 -9.44 -4.15 -2.11
C ILE A 52 -9.95 -2.84 -1.49
N MET A 53 -9.25 -2.30 -0.49
CA MET A 53 -9.62 -1.05 0.16
C MET A 53 -9.52 0.14 -0.80
N GLU A 54 -8.51 0.18 -1.66
CA GLU A 54 -8.33 1.24 -2.65
C GLU A 54 -9.46 1.25 -3.67
N VAL A 55 -9.87 0.08 -4.17
CA VAL A 55 -11.03 -0.06 -5.06
C VAL A 55 -12.32 0.41 -4.37
N ALA A 56 -12.53 0.03 -3.11
CA ALA A 56 -13.71 0.45 -2.36
C ALA A 56 -13.75 1.98 -2.14
N VAL A 57 -12.64 2.58 -1.71
CA VAL A 57 -12.53 4.04 -1.50
C VAL A 57 -12.74 4.79 -2.81
N THR A 58 -12.10 4.35 -3.90
CA THR A 58 -12.25 5.00 -5.20
C THR A 58 -13.66 4.84 -5.78
N ALA A 59 -14.34 3.72 -5.53
CA ALA A 59 -15.74 3.54 -5.91
C ALA A 59 -16.65 4.51 -5.16
N LEU A 60 -16.49 4.64 -3.84
CA LEU A 60 -17.27 5.58 -3.02
C LEU A 60 -17.06 7.04 -3.45
N LEU A 61 -15.82 7.43 -3.75
CA LEU A 61 -15.50 8.78 -4.23
C LEU A 61 -16.07 9.09 -5.61
N LYS A 62 -16.35 8.08 -6.45
CA LYS A 62 -16.99 8.27 -7.76
C LYS A 62 -18.51 8.43 -7.66
N THR A 63 -19.11 7.91 -6.59
CA THR A 63 -20.54 8.01 -6.34
C THR A 63 -20.95 9.29 -5.61
N LEU A 64 -19.97 9.98 -5.02
CA LEU A 64 -20.08 11.34 -4.48
C LEU A 64 -20.02 12.37 -5.62
#